data_AF-A0AAU5J5I2-F1
#
_entry.id   AF-A0AAU5J5I2-F1
#
_cell.length_a   1.000
_cell.length_b   1.000
_cell.length_c   1.000
_cell.angle_alpha   90.00
_cell.angle_beta   90.00
_cell.angle_gamma   90.00
#
_symmetry.space_group_name_H-M   'P 1'
#
loop_
_entity.id
_entity.type
_entity.pdbx_description
1 polymer ?
#
loop_
_entity_poly.entity_id
_entity_poly.type
_entity_poly.pdbx_seq_one_letter_code
_entity_poly.pdbx_strand_id
1 'polypeptide(L)'
;MDLQGVGALAAASVALLSVPGTLLVGRWQTKAALQTAQAGMRQANATYRAALDSVRAQGLNDHEQWRRGIRRDAYAALLQAVLNYKEHASSVFSQGATDAHQAPDVIAASKPLAADMTHRNLVVRLEGPDEVSSAAQAVVDAVEGLMQVCRNWANSTLARTLLDECRASHPQEVGRIADLGATFRLRNYWHLIGTPDMPAEGEEILSELRALLRTIGLLGRMPFLLTPQEPGAYGDAASTLETVIGDFIATTRTALHAGPQPVGDPSVPA
;
A
#
# COMPACT_ATOMS: atom_id res chain seq x y z
N MET A 1 -50.28 20.39 102.88
CA MET A 1 -48.89 20.85 102.69
C MET A 1 -48.32 20.14 101.48
N ASP A 2 -47.63 20.91 100.63
CA ASP A 2 -47.33 20.68 99.22
C ASP A 2 -46.37 19.51 98.92
N LEU A 3 -46.81 18.62 98.03
CA LEU A 3 -45.96 17.65 97.32
C LEU A 3 -45.58 18.13 95.90
N GLN A 4 -45.82 19.40 95.57
CA GLN A 4 -45.46 20.00 94.27
C GLN A 4 -43.99 20.46 94.16
N GLY A 5 -43.27 20.60 95.28
CA GLY A 5 -41.92 21.19 95.29
C GLY A 5 -40.76 20.24 94.97
N VAL A 6 -40.91 18.92 95.17
CA VAL A 6 -39.80 17.96 95.02
C VAL A 6 -39.65 17.47 93.57
N GLY A 7 -40.73 17.45 92.78
CA GLY A 7 -40.68 17.10 91.36
C GLY A 7 -39.96 18.16 90.50
N ALA A 8 -40.03 19.44 90.89
CA ALA A 8 -39.44 20.55 90.14
C ALA A 8 -37.90 20.60 90.22
N LEU A 9 -37.32 20.24 91.38
CA LEU A 9 -35.87 20.22 91.58
C LEU A 9 -35.19 19.03 90.88
N ALA A 10 -35.87 17.87 90.78
CA ALA A 10 -35.37 16.73 90.02
C ALA A 10 -35.38 16.99 88.49
N ALA A 11 -36.41 17.67 87.97
CA ALA A 11 -36.51 18.03 86.55
C ALA A 11 -35.47 19.08 86.12
N ALA A 12 -35.16 20.06 86.97
CA ALA A 12 -34.15 21.09 86.69
C ALA A 12 -32.72 20.53 86.63
N SER A 13 -32.43 19.49 87.40
CA SER A 13 -31.10 18.85 87.47
C SER A 13 -30.79 18.03 86.19
N VAL A 14 -31.79 17.38 85.62
CA VAL A 14 -31.69 16.60 84.37
C VAL A 14 -31.59 17.52 83.15
N ALA A 15 -32.24 18.69 83.20
CA ALA A 15 -32.14 19.72 82.16
C ALA A 15 -30.74 20.38 82.09
N LEU A 16 -30.08 20.59 83.24
CA LEU A 16 -28.75 21.23 83.30
C LEU A 16 -27.60 20.33 82.83
N LEU A 17 -27.73 19.00 82.95
CA LEU A 17 -26.72 18.04 82.48
C LEU A 17 -26.92 17.59 81.02
N SER A 18 -28.13 17.74 80.47
CA SER A 18 -28.45 17.34 79.09
C SER A 18 -28.04 18.39 78.04
N VAL A 19 -27.98 19.67 78.40
CA VAL A 19 -27.55 20.76 77.49
C VAL A 19 -26.05 20.70 77.11
N PRO A 20 -25.10 20.46 78.04
CA PRO A 20 -23.69 20.31 77.68
C PRO A 20 -23.41 19.01 76.90
N GLY A 21 -24.11 17.92 77.24
CA GLY A 21 -23.97 16.63 76.58
C GLY A 21 -24.39 16.67 75.11
N THR A 22 -25.49 17.35 74.79
CA THR A 22 -25.99 17.50 73.41
C THR A 22 -25.07 18.36 72.53
N LEU A 23 -24.42 19.40 73.07
CA LEU A 23 -23.45 20.23 72.34
C LEU A 23 -22.17 19.47 71.98
N LEU A 24 -21.67 18.61 72.88
CA LEU A 24 -20.50 17.77 72.60
C LEU A 24 -20.81 16.76 71.49
N VAL A 25 -21.94 16.05 71.57
CA VAL A 25 -22.37 15.10 70.53
C VAL A 25 -22.54 15.80 69.18
N GLY A 26 -23.14 17.00 69.14
CA GLY A 26 -23.26 17.78 67.91
C GLY A 26 -21.93 18.19 67.28
N ARG A 27 -20.89 18.48 68.09
CA ARG A 27 -19.56 18.85 67.60
C ARG A 27 -18.77 17.66 67.04
N TRP A 28 -18.97 16.47 67.59
CA TRP A 28 -18.40 15.24 67.03
C TRP A 28 -19.13 14.80 65.76
N GLN A 29 -20.45 14.94 65.70
CA GLN A 29 -21.24 14.67 64.49
C GLN A 29 -20.86 15.60 63.33
N THR A 30 -20.63 16.89 63.59
CA THR A 30 -20.19 17.84 62.55
C THR A 30 -18.76 17.56 62.06
N LYS A 31 -17.83 17.19 62.95
CA LYS A 31 -16.48 16.74 62.54
C LYS A 31 -16.53 15.45 61.72
N ALA A 32 -17.33 14.48 62.14
CA ALA A 32 -17.53 13.25 61.39
C ALA A 32 -18.13 13.57 60.01
N ALA A 33 -19.18 14.39 59.94
CA ALA A 33 -19.80 14.81 58.68
C ALA A 33 -18.81 15.50 57.73
N LEU A 34 -17.94 16.38 58.23
CA LEU A 34 -16.90 17.03 57.42
C LEU A 34 -15.85 16.04 56.90
N GLN A 35 -15.43 15.08 57.72
CA GLN A 35 -14.49 14.03 57.30
C GLN A 35 -15.12 13.14 56.22
N THR A 36 -16.38 12.74 56.39
CA THR A 36 -17.12 11.97 55.38
C THR A 36 -17.29 12.77 54.09
N ALA A 37 -17.57 14.07 54.18
CA ALA A 37 -17.67 14.95 53.01
C ALA A 37 -16.33 15.10 52.27
N GLN A 38 -15.21 15.27 52.98
CA GLN A 38 -13.88 15.34 52.38
C GLN A 38 -13.46 14.01 51.74
N ALA A 39 -13.75 12.88 52.41
CA ALA A 39 -13.53 11.56 51.84
C ALA A 39 -14.36 11.36 50.56
N GLY A 40 -15.63 11.78 50.57
CA GLY A 40 -16.51 11.77 49.40
C GLY A 40 -15.98 12.64 48.26
N MET A 41 -15.47 13.85 48.54
CA MET A 41 -14.85 14.71 47.53
C MET A 41 -13.58 14.10 46.91
N ARG A 42 -12.72 13.48 47.73
CA ARG A 42 -11.52 12.79 47.23
C ARG A 42 -11.88 11.58 46.36
N GLN A 43 -12.87 10.80 46.78
CA GLN A 43 -13.37 9.67 46.01
C GLN A 43 -13.98 10.14 44.69
N ALA A 44 -14.82 11.18 44.70
CA ALA A 44 -15.39 11.75 43.49
C ALA A 44 -14.32 12.26 42.51
N ASN A 45 -13.30 12.97 43.01
CA ASN A 45 -12.17 13.42 42.19
C ASN A 45 -11.35 12.27 41.62
N ALA A 46 -11.13 11.20 42.40
CA ALA A 46 -10.43 10.01 41.93
C ALA A 46 -11.23 9.28 40.84
N THR A 47 -12.54 9.09 41.03
CA THR A 47 -13.44 8.50 40.04
C THR A 47 -13.50 9.34 38.77
N TYR A 48 -13.58 10.66 38.90
CA TYR A 48 -13.59 11.57 37.74
C TYR A 48 -12.30 11.48 36.92
N ARG A 49 -11.13 11.45 37.58
CA ARG A 49 -9.84 11.26 36.90
C ARG A 49 -9.75 9.90 36.22
N ALA A 50 -10.14 8.83 36.92
CA ALA A 50 -10.17 7.49 36.34
C ALA A 50 -11.11 7.40 35.14
N ALA A 51 -12.24 8.10 35.17
CA ALA A 51 -13.17 8.19 34.03
C ALA A 51 -12.59 9.00 32.86
N LEU A 52 -11.86 10.08 33.13
CA LEU A 52 -11.16 10.83 32.08
C LEU A 52 -10.04 10.00 31.45
N ASP A 53 -9.26 9.28 32.25
CA ASP A 53 -8.17 8.43 31.77
C ASP A 53 -8.72 7.25 30.97
N SER A 54 -9.86 6.66 31.38
CA SER A 54 -10.51 5.60 30.61
C SER A 54 -11.08 6.11 29.28
N VAL A 55 -11.70 7.30 29.24
CA VAL A 55 -12.18 7.91 27.99
C VAL A 55 -11.03 8.24 27.05
N ARG A 56 -9.90 8.73 27.57
CA ARG A 56 -8.69 8.98 26.78
C ARG A 56 -8.11 7.68 26.21
N ALA A 57 -7.97 6.66 27.03
CA ALA A 57 -7.49 5.36 26.60
C ALA A 57 -8.42 4.74 25.53
N GLN A 58 -9.73 4.89 25.71
CA GLN A 58 -10.73 4.44 24.74
C GLN A 58 -10.58 5.19 23.41
N GLY A 59 -10.47 6.52 23.44
CA GLY A 59 -10.32 7.34 22.23
C GLY A 59 -9.05 7.01 21.45
N LEU A 60 -7.94 6.71 22.12
CA LEU A 60 -6.70 6.26 21.47
C LEU A 60 -6.89 4.89 20.80
N ASN A 61 -7.51 3.94 21.51
CA ASN A 61 -7.80 2.61 20.96
C ASN A 61 -8.74 2.69 19.74
N ASP A 62 -9.78 3.51 19.80
CA ASP A 62 -10.73 3.71 18.71
C ASP A 62 -10.03 4.32 17.48
N HIS A 63 -9.15 5.31 17.70
CA HIS A 63 -8.35 5.90 16.63
C HIS A 63 -7.39 4.88 15.98
N GLU A 64 -6.71 4.05 16.78
CA GLU A 64 -5.84 2.98 16.26
C GLU A 64 -6.62 1.91 15.49
N GLN A 65 -7.81 1.53 15.96
CA GLN A 65 -8.68 0.62 15.22
C GLN A 65 -9.12 1.23 13.88
N TRP A 66 -9.51 2.50 13.88
CA TRP A 66 -9.87 3.22 12.65
C TRP A 66 -8.71 3.28 11.65
N ARG A 67 -7.50 3.62 12.10
CA ARG A 67 -6.29 3.62 11.24
C ARG A 67 -5.99 2.23 10.68
N ARG A 68 -6.11 1.18 11.49
CA ARG A 68 -5.93 -0.21 11.02
C ARG A 68 -6.97 -0.59 9.96
N GLY A 69 -8.22 -0.15 10.11
CA GLY A 69 -9.27 -0.31 9.11
C GLY A 69 -8.89 0.31 7.76
N ILE A 70 -8.50 1.59 7.76
CA ILE A 70 -8.08 2.32 6.55
C ILE A 70 -6.89 1.63 5.86
N ARG A 71 -5.86 1.28 6.63
CA ARG A 71 -4.67 0.60 6.09
C ARG A 71 -5.02 -0.72 5.43
N ARG A 72 -5.81 -1.56 6.11
CA ARG A 72 -6.24 -2.86 5.58
C ARG A 72 -6.99 -2.69 4.26
N ASP A 73 -7.91 -1.73 4.21
CA ASP A 73 -8.72 -1.50 3.02
C ASP A 73 -7.85 -0.94 1.86
N ALA A 74 -6.88 -0.07 2.15
CA ALA A 74 -5.90 0.41 1.18
C ALA A 74 -4.99 -0.71 0.63
N TYR A 75 -4.49 -1.59 1.49
CA TYR A 75 -3.63 -2.71 1.08
C TYR A 75 -4.39 -3.71 0.21
N ALA A 76 -5.64 -4.03 0.58
CA ALA A 76 -6.51 -4.89 -0.21
C ALA A 76 -6.85 -4.26 -1.57
N ALA A 77 -7.13 -2.95 -1.58
CA ALA A 77 -7.41 -2.22 -2.80
C ALA A 77 -6.22 -2.26 -3.77
N LEU A 78 -4.99 -2.05 -3.29
CA LEU A 78 -3.77 -2.13 -4.11
C LEU A 78 -3.60 -3.54 -4.69
N LEU A 79 -3.68 -4.59 -3.86
CA LEU A 79 -3.54 -5.97 -4.32
C LEU A 79 -4.55 -6.30 -5.43
N GLN A 80 -5.80 -5.87 -5.28
CA GLN A 80 -6.81 -6.07 -6.30
C GLN A 80 -6.44 -5.39 -7.62
N ALA A 81 -5.94 -4.15 -7.59
CA ALA A 81 -5.54 -3.45 -8.80
C ALA A 81 -4.32 -4.09 -9.47
N VAL A 82 -3.35 -4.56 -8.69
CA VAL A 82 -2.19 -5.32 -9.20
C VAL A 82 -2.64 -6.60 -9.89
N LEU A 83 -3.57 -7.35 -9.27
CA LEU A 83 -4.10 -8.59 -9.85
C LEU A 83 -4.87 -8.32 -11.15
N ASN A 84 -5.72 -7.30 -11.19
CA ASN A 84 -6.42 -6.89 -12.41
C ASN A 84 -5.43 -6.52 -13.51
N TYR A 85 -4.35 -5.81 -13.16
CA TYR A 85 -3.34 -5.40 -14.14
C TYR A 85 -2.51 -6.59 -14.65
N LYS A 86 -2.15 -7.53 -13.77
CA LYS A 86 -1.48 -8.79 -14.12
C LYS A 86 -2.35 -9.66 -15.04
N GLU A 87 -3.63 -9.81 -14.74
CA GLU A 87 -4.57 -10.57 -15.57
C GLU A 87 -4.64 -9.95 -16.97
N HIS A 88 -4.71 -8.61 -17.05
CA HIS A 88 -4.66 -7.90 -18.32
C HIS A 88 -3.33 -8.11 -19.07
N ALA A 89 -2.19 -8.08 -18.38
CA ALA A 89 -0.89 -8.37 -18.98
C ALA A 89 -0.82 -9.80 -19.54
N SER A 90 -1.40 -10.77 -18.83
CA SER A 90 -1.50 -12.17 -19.26
C SER A 90 -2.39 -12.32 -20.49
N SER A 91 -3.48 -11.55 -20.56
CA SER A 91 -4.35 -11.46 -21.73
C SER A 91 -3.61 -10.88 -22.94
N VAL A 92 -2.86 -9.78 -22.79
CA VAL A 92 -2.01 -9.23 -23.87
C VAL A 92 -1.04 -10.28 -24.40
N PHE A 93 -0.39 -11.02 -23.50
CA PHE A 93 0.54 -12.08 -23.87
C PHE A 93 -0.16 -13.24 -24.59
N SER A 94 -1.39 -13.59 -24.21
CA SER A 94 -2.11 -14.70 -24.87
C SER A 94 -2.72 -14.27 -26.21
N GLN A 95 -3.33 -13.09 -26.25
CA GLN A 95 -4.01 -12.55 -27.43
C GLN A 95 -3.01 -12.11 -28.49
N GLY A 96 -1.88 -11.49 -28.12
CA GLY A 96 -0.85 -11.12 -29.08
C GLY A 96 -0.21 -12.33 -29.80
N ALA A 97 -0.41 -13.56 -29.33
CA ALA A 97 0.03 -14.79 -30.02
C ALA A 97 -0.99 -15.23 -31.06
N THR A 98 -2.25 -14.89 -30.83
CA THR A 98 -3.38 -15.40 -31.59
C THR A 98 -3.83 -14.40 -32.65
N ASP A 99 -3.88 -13.10 -32.30
CA ASP A 99 -4.27 -12.03 -33.19
C ASP A 99 -3.42 -10.77 -32.94
N ALA A 100 -2.46 -10.54 -33.83
CA ALA A 100 -1.53 -9.43 -33.71
C ALA A 100 -2.18 -8.07 -33.97
N HIS A 101 -3.29 -8.02 -34.72
CA HIS A 101 -4.01 -6.77 -35.05
C HIS A 101 -4.80 -6.23 -33.87
N GLN A 102 -5.21 -7.09 -32.93
CA GLN A 102 -5.89 -6.69 -31.69
C GLN A 102 -4.93 -6.21 -30.59
N ALA A 103 -3.66 -6.60 -30.66
CA ALA A 103 -2.67 -6.28 -29.63
C ALA A 103 -2.56 -4.79 -29.27
N PRO A 104 -2.60 -3.82 -30.21
CA PRO A 104 -2.54 -2.40 -29.87
C PRO A 104 -3.70 -1.92 -29.00
N ASP A 105 -4.92 -2.40 -29.26
CA ASP A 105 -6.12 -2.02 -28.51
C ASP A 105 -6.08 -2.57 -27.09
N VAL A 106 -5.63 -3.81 -26.94
CA VAL A 106 -5.43 -4.44 -25.63
C VAL A 106 -4.32 -3.72 -24.86
N ILE A 107 -3.23 -3.32 -25.51
CA ILE A 107 -2.19 -2.49 -24.89
C ILE A 107 -2.76 -1.12 -24.46
N ALA A 108 -3.60 -0.49 -25.27
CA ALA A 108 -4.21 0.80 -24.93
C ALA A 108 -5.14 0.70 -23.70
N ALA A 109 -5.91 -0.39 -23.60
CA ALA A 109 -6.78 -0.69 -22.46
C ALA A 109 -6.03 -0.85 -21.13
N SER A 110 -4.72 -1.05 -21.16
CA SER A 110 -3.89 -1.16 -19.95
C SER A 110 -3.63 0.17 -19.22
N LYS A 111 -3.77 1.31 -19.91
CA LYS A 111 -3.50 2.64 -19.35
C LYS A 111 -4.37 2.98 -18.12
N PRO A 112 -5.70 2.83 -18.17
CA PRO A 112 -6.53 3.10 -16.99
C PRO A 112 -6.22 2.16 -15.81
N LEU A 113 -5.85 0.90 -16.08
CA LEU A 113 -5.47 -0.05 -15.02
C LEU A 113 -4.17 0.36 -14.32
N ALA A 114 -3.17 0.80 -15.10
CA ALA A 114 -1.92 1.32 -14.55
C ALA A 114 -2.16 2.57 -13.68
N ALA A 115 -3.04 3.47 -14.12
CA ALA A 115 -3.41 4.66 -13.37
C ALA A 115 -4.14 4.32 -12.06
N ASP A 116 -5.10 3.38 -12.08
CA ASP A 116 -5.81 2.91 -10.89
C ASP A 116 -4.86 2.26 -9.87
N MET A 117 -3.95 1.39 -10.34
CA MET A 117 -2.93 0.78 -9.49
C MET A 117 -2.00 1.84 -8.88
N THR A 118 -1.50 2.77 -9.68
CA THR A 118 -0.62 3.86 -9.20
C THR A 118 -1.34 4.69 -8.15
N HIS A 119 -2.61 5.02 -8.37
CA HIS A 119 -3.43 5.77 -7.42
C HIS A 119 -3.56 5.02 -6.08
N ARG A 120 -3.83 3.72 -6.11
CA ARG A 120 -3.94 2.90 -4.89
C ARG A 120 -2.62 2.74 -4.16
N ASN A 121 -1.51 2.65 -4.89
CA ASN A 121 -0.17 2.65 -4.31
C ASN A 121 0.12 3.97 -3.56
N LEU A 122 -0.31 5.11 -4.10
CA LEU A 122 -0.18 6.40 -3.39
C LEU A 122 -0.93 6.40 -2.05
N VAL A 123 -2.14 5.82 -1.98
CA VAL A 123 -2.87 5.69 -0.70
C VAL A 123 -2.09 4.83 0.29
N VAL A 124 -1.53 3.70 -0.16
CA VAL A 124 -0.69 2.84 0.69
C VAL A 124 0.54 3.59 1.19
N ARG A 125 1.18 4.39 0.34
CA ARG A 125 2.34 5.21 0.72
C ARG A 125 2.04 6.33 1.71
N LEU A 126 0.81 6.84 1.71
CA LEU A 126 0.38 7.89 2.64
C LEU A 126 -0.02 7.31 4.01
N GLU A 127 -0.64 6.13 4.02
CA GLU A 127 -1.23 5.55 5.24
C GLU A 127 -0.36 4.48 5.92
N GLY A 128 0.47 3.80 5.13
CA GLY A 128 1.29 2.68 5.54
C GLY A 128 2.63 3.11 6.17
N PRO A 129 3.22 2.27 7.02
CA PRO A 129 4.60 2.47 7.46
C PRO A 129 5.58 2.33 6.28
N ASP A 130 6.80 2.83 6.43
CA ASP A 130 7.78 2.93 5.35
C ASP A 130 8.13 1.57 4.72
N GLU A 131 8.15 0.51 5.52
CA GLU A 131 8.42 -0.85 5.04
C GLU A 131 7.30 -1.36 4.13
N VAL A 132 6.04 -1.11 4.51
CA VAL A 132 4.88 -1.47 3.67
C VAL A 132 4.85 -0.63 2.40
N SER A 133 5.16 0.66 2.50
CA SER A 133 5.23 1.58 1.37
C SER A 133 6.30 1.15 0.37
N SER A 134 7.46 0.72 0.86
CA SER A 134 8.55 0.21 0.01
C SER A 134 8.17 -1.11 -0.66
N ALA A 135 7.55 -2.03 0.08
CA ALA A 135 7.05 -3.29 -0.48
C ALA A 135 5.93 -3.06 -1.51
N ALA A 136 5.04 -2.08 -1.28
CA ALA A 136 3.99 -1.70 -2.24
C ALA A 136 4.58 -1.19 -3.56
N GLN A 137 5.61 -0.34 -3.48
CA GLN A 137 6.30 0.16 -4.66
C GLN A 137 6.97 -0.98 -5.44
N ALA A 138 7.62 -1.92 -4.75
CA ALA A 138 8.23 -3.07 -5.41
C ALA A 138 7.19 -3.91 -6.18
N VAL A 139 5.97 -4.08 -5.65
CA VAL A 139 4.89 -4.78 -6.37
C VAL A 139 4.49 -4.03 -7.65
N VAL A 140 4.36 -2.71 -7.56
CA VAL A 140 4.05 -1.85 -8.71
C VAL A 140 5.13 -1.96 -9.79
N ASP A 141 6.39 -1.83 -9.39
CA ASP A 141 7.53 -1.92 -10.31
C ASP A 141 7.59 -3.31 -10.99
N ALA A 142 7.32 -4.38 -10.23
CA ALA A 142 7.32 -5.75 -10.76
C ALA A 142 6.21 -5.99 -11.79
N VAL A 143 4.98 -5.51 -11.56
CA VAL A 143 3.88 -5.68 -12.51
C VAL A 143 4.02 -4.76 -13.73
N GLU A 144 4.60 -3.57 -13.57
CA GLU A 144 4.99 -2.72 -14.71
C GLU A 144 6.06 -3.40 -15.57
N GLY A 145 7.06 -4.03 -14.94
CA GLY A 145 8.05 -4.85 -15.63
C GLY A 145 7.42 -5.99 -16.42
N LEU A 146 6.50 -6.74 -15.81
CA LEU A 146 5.73 -7.79 -16.49
C LEU A 146 4.95 -7.25 -17.69
N MET A 147 4.23 -6.14 -17.52
CA MET A 147 3.48 -5.53 -18.62
C MET A 147 4.41 -5.05 -19.74
N GLN A 148 5.59 -4.53 -19.41
CA GLN A 148 6.58 -4.13 -20.40
C GLN A 148 7.05 -5.32 -21.23
N VAL A 149 7.30 -6.48 -20.60
CA VAL A 149 7.61 -7.74 -21.30
C VAL A 149 6.46 -8.12 -22.23
N CYS A 150 5.21 -8.10 -21.76
CA CYS A 150 4.04 -8.41 -22.60
C CYS A 150 3.88 -7.45 -23.79
N ARG A 151 4.07 -6.15 -23.58
CA ARG A 151 4.02 -5.12 -24.64
C ARG A 151 5.11 -5.33 -25.68
N ASN A 152 6.35 -5.58 -25.24
CA ASN A 152 7.46 -5.84 -26.14
C ASN A 152 7.18 -7.08 -26.99
N TRP A 153 6.70 -8.14 -26.33
CA TRP A 153 6.37 -9.38 -27.00
C TRP A 153 5.25 -9.18 -28.05
N ALA A 154 4.15 -8.53 -27.68
CA ALA A 154 3.02 -8.30 -28.57
C ALA A 154 3.39 -7.41 -29.77
N ASN A 155 4.20 -6.38 -29.56
CA ASN A 155 4.71 -5.54 -30.65
C ASN A 155 5.66 -6.30 -31.57
N SER A 156 6.50 -7.19 -31.04
CA SER A 156 7.35 -8.06 -31.85
C SER A 156 6.53 -9.05 -32.67
N THR A 157 5.46 -9.62 -32.12
CA THR A 157 4.57 -10.51 -32.88
C THR A 157 3.88 -9.75 -34.01
N LEU A 158 3.31 -8.57 -33.73
CA LEU A 158 2.73 -7.70 -34.76
C LEU A 158 3.72 -7.31 -35.84
N ALA A 159 4.95 -6.93 -35.47
CA ALA A 159 5.97 -6.58 -36.44
C ALA A 159 6.30 -7.76 -37.38
N ARG A 160 6.34 -8.99 -36.85
CA ARG A 160 6.56 -10.20 -37.65
C ARG A 160 5.36 -10.50 -38.56
N THR A 161 4.13 -10.41 -38.06
CA THR A 161 2.92 -10.60 -38.87
C THR A 161 2.87 -9.62 -40.04
N LEU A 162 3.12 -8.33 -39.80
CA LEU A 162 3.18 -7.32 -40.86
C LEU A 162 4.30 -7.59 -41.87
N LEU A 163 5.46 -8.07 -41.40
CA LEU A 163 6.57 -8.45 -42.27
C LEU A 163 6.20 -9.67 -43.15
N ASP A 164 5.50 -10.65 -42.59
CA ASP A 164 5.00 -11.82 -43.32
C ASP A 164 3.91 -11.43 -44.35
N GLU A 165 3.01 -10.50 -44.02
CA GLU A 165 2.04 -9.93 -44.96
C GLU A 165 2.74 -9.23 -46.14
N CYS A 166 3.84 -8.51 -45.88
CA CYS A 166 4.65 -7.88 -46.92
C CYS A 166 5.39 -8.89 -47.82
N ARG A 167 5.56 -10.15 -47.39
CA ARG A 167 6.31 -11.16 -48.16
C ARG A 167 5.70 -11.43 -49.53
N ALA A 168 4.37 -11.32 -49.66
CA ALA A 168 3.69 -11.54 -50.94
C ALA A 168 4.03 -10.45 -51.97
N SER A 169 4.25 -9.21 -51.53
CA SER A 169 4.53 -8.06 -52.40
C SER A 169 6.02 -7.74 -52.54
N HIS A 170 6.83 -8.05 -51.52
CA HIS A 170 8.26 -7.70 -51.43
C HIS A 170 9.11 -8.89 -50.95
N PRO A 171 9.14 -10.02 -51.68
CA PRO A 171 9.78 -11.25 -51.21
C PRO A 171 11.30 -11.12 -51.01
N GLN A 172 11.98 -10.32 -51.85
CA GLN A 172 13.43 -10.14 -51.79
C GLN A 172 13.83 -9.30 -50.57
N GLU A 173 13.12 -8.19 -50.34
CA GLU A 173 13.33 -7.29 -49.22
C GLU A 173 13.07 -8.00 -47.89
N VAL A 174 11.97 -8.77 -47.80
CA VAL A 174 11.64 -9.53 -46.58
C VAL A 174 12.70 -10.61 -46.30
N GLY A 175 13.17 -11.33 -47.32
CA GLY A 175 14.26 -12.30 -47.17
C GLY A 175 15.53 -11.64 -46.65
N ARG A 176 15.93 -10.53 -47.26
CA ARG A 176 17.12 -9.78 -46.86
C ARG A 176 17.01 -9.22 -45.44
N ILE A 177 15.84 -8.71 -45.04
CA ILE A 177 15.58 -8.25 -43.67
C ILE A 177 15.73 -9.40 -42.67
N ALA A 178 15.24 -10.60 -43.00
CA ALA A 178 15.37 -11.77 -42.14
C ALA A 178 16.83 -12.17 -41.94
N ASP A 179 17.62 -12.20 -43.02
CA ASP A 179 19.05 -12.54 -42.99
C ASP A 179 19.86 -11.51 -42.18
N LEU A 180 19.70 -10.23 -42.50
CA LEU A 180 20.37 -9.13 -41.79
C LEU A 180 19.96 -9.10 -40.32
N GLY A 181 18.67 -9.26 -40.02
CA GLY A 181 18.17 -9.31 -38.65
C GLY A 181 18.71 -10.52 -37.86
N ALA A 182 18.89 -11.67 -38.50
CA ALA A 182 19.50 -12.85 -37.89
C ALA A 182 20.98 -12.59 -37.56
N THR A 183 21.76 -12.07 -38.52
CA THR A 183 23.17 -11.69 -38.30
C THR A 183 23.29 -10.66 -37.20
N PHE A 184 22.44 -9.64 -37.21
CA PHE A 184 22.44 -8.57 -36.22
C PHE A 184 22.18 -9.09 -34.79
N ARG A 185 21.27 -10.05 -34.64
CA ARG A 185 21.01 -10.73 -33.36
C ARG A 185 22.14 -11.66 -32.94
N LEU A 186 22.67 -12.48 -33.86
CA LEU A 186 23.76 -13.41 -33.58
C LEU A 186 25.03 -12.70 -33.10
N ARG A 187 25.31 -11.51 -33.65
CA ARG A 187 26.43 -10.66 -33.26
C ARG A 187 26.15 -9.80 -32.02
N ASN A 188 24.95 -9.88 -31.46
CA ASN A 188 24.51 -9.11 -30.30
C ASN A 188 24.60 -7.58 -30.46
N TYR A 189 24.48 -7.06 -31.69
CA TYR A 189 24.60 -5.63 -31.97
C TYR A 189 23.43 -4.79 -31.49
N TRP A 190 22.31 -5.41 -31.12
CA TRP A 190 21.10 -4.69 -30.71
C TRP A 190 21.28 -3.85 -29.44
N HIS A 191 22.15 -4.25 -28.51
CA HIS A 191 22.48 -3.44 -27.33
C HIS A 191 23.35 -2.22 -27.64
N LEU A 192 24.04 -2.23 -28.80
CA LEU A 192 24.98 -1.20 -29.21
C LEU A 192 24.32 -0.13 -30.08
N ILE A 193 23.02 -0.24 -30.36
CA ILE A 193 22.30 0.72 -31.19
C ILE A 193 22.38 2.11 -30.56
N GLY A 194 23.03 3.03 -31.26
CA GLY A 194 23.20 4.42 -30.80
C GLY A 194 24.31 4.63 -29.78
N THR A 195 25.11 3.61 -29.49
CA THR A 195 26.32 3.74 -28.67
C THR A 195 27.54 3.99 -29.57
N PRO A 196 28.59 4.65 -29.07
CA PRO A 196 29.84 4.84 -29.82
C PRO A 196 30.61 3.53 -30.04
N ASP A 197 30.25 2.46 -29.32
CA ASP A 197 30.90 1.15 -29.40
C ASP A 197 30.36 0.29 -30.56
N MET A 198 29.42 0.80 -31.36
CA MET A 198 28.88 0.08 -32.51
C MET A 198 29.97 -0.15 -33.58
N PRO A 199 30.24 -1.41 -33.98
CA PRO A 199 31.16 -1.68 -35.07
C PRO A 199 30.65 -1.12 -36.41
N ALA A 200 31.57 -0.75 -37.31
CA ALA A 200 31.23 -0.27 -38.65
C ALA A 200 30.34 -1.26 -39.44
N GLU A 201 30.58 -2.56 -39.28
CA GLU A 201 29.74 -3.63 -39.84
C GLU A 201 28.29 -3.56 -39.31
N GLY A 202 28.12 -3.28 -38.01
CA GLY A 202 26.81 -3.11 -37.38
C GLY A 202 26.08 -1.86 -37.89
N GLU A 203 26.79 -0.76 -38.13
CA GLU A 203 26.23 0.45 -38.75
C GLU A 203 25.80 0.21 -40.20
N GLU A 204 26.61 -0.50 -40.98
CA GLU A 204 26.28 -0.87 -42.36
C GLU A 204 25.00 -1.71 -42.41
N ILE A 205 24.93 -2.77 -41.59
CA ILE A 205 23.73 -3.62 -41.46
C ILE A 205 22.51 -2.79 -41.05
N LEU A 206 22.65 -1.88 -40.07
CA LEU A 206 21.54 -1.00 -39.66
C LEU A 206 21.10 -0.05 -40.77
N SER A 207 22.05 0.50 -41.55
CA SER A 207 21.74 1.40 -42.65
C SER A 207 20.94 0.70 -43.74
N GLU A 208 21.32 -0.54 -44.07
CA GLU A 208 20.63 -1.38 -45.05
C GLU A 208 19.24 -1.79 -44.53
N LEU A 209 19.14 -2.25 -43.28
CA LEU A 209 17.86 -2.57 -42.64
C LEU A 209 16.90 -1.38 -42.65
N ARG A 210 17.38 -0.17 -42.35
CA ARG A 210 16.56 1.05 -42.39
C ARG A 210 16.06 1.35 -43.81
N ALA A 211 16.89 1.14 -44.82
CA ALA A 211 16.49 1.34 -46.22
C ALA A 211 15.40 0.33 -46.63
N LEU A 212 15.62 -0.96 -46.37
CA LEU A 212 14.68 -2.04 -46.68
C LEU A 212 13.35 -1.86 -45.94
N LEU A 213 13.39 -1.57 -44.63
CA LEU A 213 12.19 -1.33 -43.83
C LEU A 213 11.44 -0.06 -44.25
N ARG A 214 12.14 0.95 -44.80
CA ARG A 214 11.48 2.13 -45.37
C ARG A 214 10.73 1.78 -46.65
N THR A 215 11.31 0.94 -47.52
CA THR A 215 10.67 0.48 -48.76
C THR A 215 9.34 -0.22 -48.48
N ILE A 216 9.30 -1.08 -47.47
CA ILE A 216 8.09 -1.84 -47.11
C ILE A 216 7.20 -1.14 -46.06
N GLY A 217 7.51 0.11 -45.68
CA GLY A 217 6.70 0.89 -44.73
C GLY A 217 6.75 0.46 -43.26
N LEU A 218 7.72 -0.37 -42.87
CA LEU A 218 7.86 -0.92 -41.51
C LEU A 218 9.00 -0.30 -40.68
N LEU A 219 9.56 0.83 -41.10
CA LEU A 219 10.70 1.48 -40.40
C LEU A 219 10.42 1.71 -38.90
N GLY A 220 9.20 2.13 -38.54
CA GLY A 220 8.81 2.35 -37.14
C GLY A 220 8.75 1.07 -36.29
N ARG A 221 8.80 -0.11 -36.91
CA ARG A 221 8.77 -1.42 -36.25
C ARG A 221 10.15 -2.05 -36.09
N MET A 222 11.20 -1.40 -36.60
CA MET A 222 12.58 -1.90 -36.54
C MET A 222 13.01 -2.37 -35.14
N PRO A 223 12.77 -1.64 -34.04
CA PRO A 223 13.20 -2.09 -32.71
C PRO A 223 12.62 -3.47 -32.35
N PHE A 224 11.34 -3.70 -32.66
CA PHE A 224 10.65 -4.95 -32.30
C PHE A 224 11.04 -6.14 -33.17
N LEU A 225 11.56 -5.89 -34.37
CA LEU A 225 12.11 -6.92 -35.26
C LEU A 225 13.54 -7.31 -34.86
N LEU A 226 14.32 -6.37 -34.33
CA LEU A 226 15.74 -6.58 -34.01
C LEU A 226 15.97 -7.04 -32.57
N THR A 227 15.11 -6.66 -31.62
CA THR A 227 15.22 -7.11 -30.24
C THR A 227 14.95 -8.63 -30.18
N PRO A 228 15.90 -9.44 -29.69
CA PRO A 228 15.65 -10.85 -29.47
C PRO A 228 14.55 -11.00 -28.40
N GLN A 229 13.62 -11.92 -28.64
CA GLN A 229 12.71 -12.35 -27.58
C GLN A 229 13.47 -13.33 -26.70
N GLU A 230 13.77 -12.93 -25.47
CA GLU A 230 14.38 -13.81 -24.48
C GLU A 230 13.40 -14.92 -24.12
N PRO A 231 13.73 -16.20 -24.39
CA PRO A 231 12.89 -17.32 -23.98
C PRO A 231 12.82 -17.32 -22.45
N GLY A 232 11.61 -17.23 -21.90
CA GLY A 232 11.40 -17.26 -20.44
C GLY A 232 11.23 -15.89 -19.79
N ALA A 233 11.48 -14.76 -20.47
CA ALA A 233 11.36 -13.43 -19.86
C ALA A 233 9.98 -13.15 -19.22
N TYR A 234 8.90 -13.69 -19.80
CA TYR A 234 7.57 -13.63 -19.19
C TYR A 234 7.50 -14.43 -17.88
N GLY A 235 8.06 -15.65 -17.86
CA GLY A 235 8.10 -16.51 -16.67
C GLY A 235 8.96 -15.91 -15.56
N ASP A 236 10.09 -15.30 -15.90
CA ASP A 236 10.97 -14.63 -14.94
C ASP A 236 10.30 -13.37 -14.36
N ALA A 237 9.64 -12.56 -15.19
CA ALA A 237 8.87 -11.41 -14.71
C ALA A 237 7.66 -11.82 -13.86
N ALA A 238 6.95 -12.89 -14.26
CA ALA A 238 5.80 -13.39 -13.52
C ALA A 238 6.21 -13.98 -12.16
N SER A 239 7.32 -14.73 -12.11
CA SER A 239 7.83 -15.28 -10.84
C SER A 239 8.33 -14.19 -9.90
N THR A 240 9.02 -13.17 -10.44
CA THR A 240 9.42 -11.97 -9.67
C THR A 240 8.21 -11.30 -9.05
N LEU A 241 7.13 -11.11 -9.81
CA LEU A 241 5.89 -10.51 -9.30
C LEU A 241 5.28 -11.35 -8.17
N GLU A 242 5.22 -12.68 -8.30
CA GLU A 242 4.70 -13.56 -7.23
C GLU A 242 5.51 -13.46 -5.95
N THR A 243 6.85 -13.44 -6.05
CA THR A 243 7.74 -13.26 -4.89
C THR A 243 7.44 -11.95 -4.18
N VAL A 244 7.37 -10.84 -4.93
CA VAL A 244 7.18 -9.51 -4.36
C VAL A 244 5.77 -9.31 -3.79
N ILE A 245 4.74 -9.94 -4.38
CA ILE A 245 3.39 -10.01 -3.78
C ILE A 245 3.43 -10.75 -2.44
N GLY A 246 4.16 -11.87 -2.37
CA GLY A 246 4.36 -12.63 -1.13
C GLY A 246 5.01 -11.78 -0.02
N ASP A 247 6.06 -11.05 -0.37
CA ASP A 247 6.77 -10.15 0.55
C ASP A 247 5.89 -8.99 1.02
N PHE A 248 5.09 -8.42 0.12
CA PHE A 248 4.11 -7.39 0.47
C PHE A 248 3.06 -7.93 1.45
N ILE A 249 2.49 -9.12 1.21
CA ILE A 249 1.52 -9.75 2.10
C ILE A 249 2.15 -10.03 3.49
N ALA A 250 3.38 -10.51 3.53
CA ALA A 250 4.09 -10.74 4.79
C ALA A 250 4.33 -9.44 5.56
N THR A 251 4.78 -8.38 4.87
CA THR A 251 5.06 -7.07 5.45
C THR A 251 3.79 -6.40 5.97
N THR A 252 2.70 -6.42 5.20
CA THR A 252 1.41 -5.87 5.62
C THR A 252 0.82 -6.61 6.81
N ARG A 253 0.93 -7.95 6.86
CA ARG A 253 0.52 -8.75 8.02
C ARG A 253 1.28 -8.32 9.28
N THR A 254 2.60 -8.20 9.20
CA THR A 254 3.43 -7.74 10.33
C THR A 254 3.02 -6.34 10.77
N ALA A 255 2.82 -5.41 9.83
CA ALA A 255 2.43 -4.04 10.14
C ALA A 255 1.03 -3.90 10.76
N LEU A 256 0.07 -4.75 10.38
CA LEU A 256 -1.29 -4.75 10.94
C LEU A 256 -1.35 -5.37 12.35
N HIS A 257 -0.42 -6.26 12.67
CA HIS A 257 -0.32 -6.94 13.96
C HIS A 257 0.73 -6.37 14.90
N ALA A 258 1.56 -5.43 14.43
CA ALA A 258 2.45 -4.66 15.31
C ALA A 258 1.59 -3.97 16.38
N GLY A 259 1.87 -4.29 17.64
CA GLY A 259 1.22 -3.65 18.78
C GLY A 259 1.46 -2.15 18.80
N PRO A 260 0.71 -1.39 19.63
CA PRO A 260 0.93 0.04 19.78
C PRO A 260 2.41 0.27 20.12
N GLN A 261 3.10 1.04 19.28
CA GLN A 261 4.45 1.50 19.57
C GLN A 261 4.37 2.28 20.89
N PRO A 262 5.20 1.96 21.90
CA PRO A 262 5.20 2.72 23.14
C PRO A 262 5.47 4.18 22.77
N VAL A 263 4.53 5.06 23.13
CA VAL A 263 4.70 6.50 22.96
C VAL A 263 6.00 6.86 23.66
N GLY A 264 7.01 7.24 22.89
CA GLY A 264 8.30 7.65 23.42
C GLY A 264 8.06 8.72 24.48
N ASP A 265 8.58 8.48 25.68
CA ASP A 265 8.43 9.39 26.80
C ASP A 265 8.90 10.79 26.36
N PRO A 266 8.01 11.81 26.31
CA PRO A 266 8.37 13.16 25.86
C PRO A 266 9.39 13.83 26.79
N SER A 267 9.79 13.15 27.87
CA SER A 267 10.81 13.55 28.84
C SER A 267 12.25 13.35 28.38
N VAL A 268 12.51 12.65 27.28
CA VAL A 268 13.88 12.40 26.80
C VAL A 268 14.22 13.40 25.69
N PRO A 269 15.01 14.47 25.96
CA PRO A 269 15.47 15.36 24.92
C PRO A 269 16.42 14.62 23.96
N ALA A 270 16.28 14.93 22.67
CA ALA A 270 17.11 14.43 21.58
C ALA A 270 18.57 14.90 21.69
#